data_AF-A0A7C1KST9-F1
#
_entry.id   AF-A0A7C1KST9-F1
#
_cell.length_a   1.000
_cell.length_b   1.000
_cell.length_c   1.000
_cell.angle_alpha   90.00
_cell.angle_beta   90.00
_cell.angle_gamma   90.00
#
_symmetry.space_group_name_H-M   'P 1'
#
loop_
_entity.id
_entity.type
_entity.pdbx_description
1 polymer ?
#
loop_
_entity_poly.entity_id
_entity_poly.type
_entity_poly.pdbx_seq_one_letter_code
_entity_poly.pdbx_strand_id
1 'polypeptide(L)'
;IEEISNGVKAILEEDTALCRKASLYLCHRYSRKTLKEIGSYFGIGESAVSQASHRFKLTLDNDRKLRKKINYISKRLNLCNV
;
A
#
# COMPACT_ATOMS: atom_id res chain seq x y z
N ILE A 1 2.19 5.39 -8.81
CA ILE A 1 1.55 5.55 -7.47
C ILE A 1 0.05 5.67 -7.63
N GLU A 2 -0.44 6.61 -8.43
CA GLU A 2 -1.88 6.83 -8.64
C GLU A 2 -2.64 5.60 -9.14
N GLU A 3 -2.09 4.84 -10.07
CA GLU A 3 -2.66 3.57 -10.55
C GLU A 3 -2.88 2.55 -9.40
N ILE A 4 -1.87 2.38 -8.54
CA ILE A 4 -1.97 1.51 -7.36
C ILE A 4 -3.05 2.05 -6.41
N SER A 5 -3.04 3.35 -6.11
CA SER A 5 -4.03 3.97 -5.22
C SER A 5 -5.46 3.81 -5.72
N ASN A 6 -5.69 3.98 -7.03
CA ASN A 6 -7.02 3.84 -7.63
C ASN A 6 -7.48 2.38 -7.64
N GLY A 7 -6.58 1.45 -7.97
CA GLY A 7 -6.87 0.02 -7.91
C GLY A 7 -7.21 -0.48 -6.51
N VAL A 8 -6.52 0.04 -5.49
CA VAL A 8 -6.82 -0.24 -4.07
C VAL A 8 -8.20 0.28 -3.69
N LYS A 9 -8.52 1.53 -4.02
CA LYS A 9 -9.83 2.15 -3.72
C LYS A 9 -10.99 1.36 -4.34
N ALA A 10 -10.85 0.93 -5.59
CA ALA A 10 -11.86 0.15 -6.30
C ALA A 10 -12.14 -1.25 -5.70
N ILE A 11 -11.33 -1.75 -4.75
CA ILE A 11 -11.48 -3.08 -4.15
C ILE A 11 -11.79 -2.99 -2.64
N LEU A 12 -11.37 -1.91 -1.99
CA LEU A 12 -11.57 -1.69 -0.55
C LEU A 12 -12.76 -0.80 -0.23
N GLU A 13 -13.31 -0.09 -1.23
CA GLU A 13 -14.60 0.62 -1.39
C GLU A 13 -15.19 1.46 -0.22
N GLU A 14 -14.78 1.30 1.04
CA GLU A 14 -15.39 2.04 2.17
C GLU A 14 -14.42 2.46 3.28
N ASP A 15 -13.29 1.77 3.51
CA ASP A 15 -12.33 2.18 4.56
C ASP A 15 -11.22 3.05 3.97
N THR A 16 -11.40 4.37 4.04
CA THR A 16 -10.43 5.37 3.53
C THR A 16 -9.06 5.26 4.20
N ALA A 17 -9.03 4.93 5.50
CA ALA A 17 -7.78 4.78 6.25
C ALA A 17 -7.04 3.51 5.81
N LEU A 18 -7.75 2.41 5.62
CA LEU A 18 -7.21 1.15 5.12
C LEU A 18 -6.75 1.28 3.67
N CYS A 19 -7.55 1.95 2.81
CA CYS A 19 -7.17 2.25 1.44
C CYS A 19 -5.84 3.01 1.39
N ARG A 20 -5.69 4.03 2.24
CA ARG A 20 -4.46 4.83 2.30
C ARG A 20 -3.26 3.99 2.76
N LYS A 21 -3.41 3.21 3.83
CA LYS A 21 -2.34 2.33 4.35
C LYS A 21 -1.94 1.25 3.34
N ALA A 22 -2.91 0.61 2.69
CA ALA A 22 -2.69 -0.39 1.66
C ALA A 22 -1.99 0.20 0.44
N SER A 23 -2.44 1.36 -0.03
CA SER A 23 -1.82 2.07 -1.17
C SER A 23 -0.36 2.42 -0.87
N LEU A 24 -0.09 2.97 0.32
CA LEU A 24 1.27 3.31 0.74
C LEU A 24 2.18 2.08 0.79
N TYR A 25 1.70 1.00 1.41
CA TYR A 25 2.44 -0.27 1.50
C TYR A 25 2.75 -0.85 0.12
N LEU A 26 1.77 -0.90 -0.78
CA LEU A 26 1.95 -1.43 -2.13
C LEU A 26 2.87 -0.52 -2.97
N CYS A 27 2.78 0.80 -2.82
CA CYS A 27 3.68 1.72 -3.51
C CYS A 27 5.13 1.54 -3.05
N HIS A 28 5.36 1.48 -1.74
CA HIS A 28 6.69 1.24 -1.19
C HIS A 28 7.28 -0.09 -1.67
N ARG A 29 6.43 -1.11 -1.85
CA ARG A 29 6.88 -2.44 -2.26
C ARG A 29 7.06 -2.64 -3.76
N TYR A 30 6.25 -2.00 -4.60
CA TYR A 30 6.16 -2.36 -6.03
C TYR A 30 6.31 -1.19 -7.00
N SER A 31 6.20 0.06 -6.57
CA SER A 31 6.15 1.20 -7.52
C SER A 31 7.51 1.67 -8.04
N ARG A 32 8.63 1.11 -7.55
CA ARG A 32 10.02 1.55 -7.79
C ARG A 32 10.28 3.03 -7.46
N LYS A 33 9.37 3.69 -6.76
CA LYS A 33 9.49 5.09 -6.35
C LYS A 33 10.33 5.20 -5.08
N THR A 34 11.04 6.31 -4.97
CA THR A 34 11.79 6.65 -3.76
C THR A 34 10.85 6.94 -2.58
N LEU A 35 11.35 6.80 -1.35
CA LEU A 35 10.61 7.18 -0.15
C LEU A 35 10.17 8.65 -0.20
N LYS A 36 11.00 9.52 -0.80
CA LYS A 36 10.68 10.93 -1.04
C LYS A 36 9.46 11.10 -1.95
N GLU A 37 9.45 10.47 -3.12
CA GLU A 37 8.32 10.56 -4.06
C GLU A 37 7.02 9.99 -3.46
N ILE A 38 7.12 8.88 -2.74
CA ILE A 38 5.98 8.29 -2.04
C ILE A 38 5.49 9.24 -0.94
N GLY A 39 6.40 9.75 -0.12
CA GLY A 39 6.11 10.68 0.96
C GLY A 39 5.42 11.95 0.44
N SER A 40 5.94 12.55 -0.63
CA SER A 40 5.32 13.71 -1.29
C SER A 40 3.91 13.41 -1.76
N TYR A 41 3.64 12.25 -2.37
CA TYR A 41 2.29 11.87 -2.79
C TYR A 41 1.32 11.71 -1.61
N PHE A 42 1.79 11.12 -0.51
CA PHE A 42 0.96 10.95 0.68
C PHE A 42 0.99 12.18 1.61
N GLY A 43 1.76 13.23 1.34
CA GLY A 43 1.90 14.38 2.25
C GLY A 43 2.53 14.03 3.60
N ILE A 44 3.49 13.09 3.62
CA ILE A 44 4.23 12.67 4.81
C ILE A 44 5.75 12.62 4.54
N GLY A 45 6.56 12.64 5.59
CA GLY A 45 8.02 12.52 5.46
C GLY A 45 8.50 11.11 5.09
N GLU A 46 9.72 11.00 4.56
CA GLU A 46 10.33 9.74 4.11
C GLU A 46 10.36 8.67 5.21
N SER A 47 10.79 9.05 6.42
CA SER A 47 10.80 8.15 7.58
C SER A 47 9.39 7.66 7.95
N ALA A 48 8.36 8.50 7.75
CA ALA A 48 6.97 8.13 8.00
C ALA A 48 6.46 7.11 6.98
N VAL A 49 6.95 7.13 5.73
CA VAL A 49 6.64 6.10 4.72
C VAL A 49 7.16 4.74 5.18
N SER A 50 8.45 4.65 5.54
CA SER A 50 9.06 3.40 6.02
C SER A 50 8.33 2.85 7.24
N GLN A 51 8.03 3.71 8.21
CA GLN A 51 7.31 3.32 9.43
C GLN A 51 5.87 2.87 9.14
N ALA A 52 5.12 3.62 8.33
CA ALA A 52 3.74 3.27 7.98
C ALA A 52 3.67 1.94 7.22
N SER A 53 4.57 1.73 6.26
CA SER A 53 4.68 0.48 5.51
C SER A 53 5.03 -0.70 6.43
N HIS A 54 5.98 -0.52 7.34
CA HIS A 54 6.37 -1.56 8.29
C HIS A 54 5.22 -1.92 9.24
N ARG A 55 4.56 -0.93 9.83
CA ARG A 55 3.39 -1.14 10.71
C ARG A 55 2.27 -1.87 9.98
N PHE A 56 1.99 -1.49 8.73
CA PHE A 56 0.96 -2.16 7.94
C PHE A 56 1.33 -3.61 7.65
N LYS A 57 2.60 -3.91 7.32
CA LYS A 57 3.08 -5.29 7.18
C LYS A 57 2.80 -6.12 8.45
N LEU A 58 3.11 -5.59 9.63
CA LEU A 58 2.80 -6.27 10.90
C LEU A 58 1.29 -6.52 11.07
N THR A 59 0.44 -5.58 10.64
CA THR A 59 -1.02 -5.81 10.61
C THR A 59 -1.39 -6.98 9.69
N LEU A 60 -0.78 -7.08 8.50
CA LEU A 60 -1.02 -8.18 7.57
C LEU A 60 -0.51 -9.53 8.09
N ASP A 61 0.57 -9.54 8.86
CA ASP A 61 1.10 -10.76 9.46
C ASP A 61 0.14 -11.34 10.50
N ASN A 62 -0.58 -10.47 11.22
CA ASN A 62 -1.56 -10.86 12.25
C ASN A 62 -2.99 -11.06 11.69
N ASP A 63 -3.35 -10.41 10.58
CA ASP A 63 -4.67 -10.54 9.94
C ASP A 63 -4.61 -11.33 8.63
N ARG A 64 -4.95 -12.62 8.71
CA ARG A 64 -5.00 -13.52 7.54
C ARG A 64 -6.01 -13.08 6.49
N LYS A 65 -7.18 -12.54 6.89
CA LYS A 65 -8.22 -12.12 5.94
C LYS A 65 -7.76 -10.89 5.16
N LEU A 66 -7.22 -9.90 5.87
CA LEU A 66 -6.69 -8.70 5.26
C LEU A 66 -5.50 -9.01 4.34
N ARG A 67 -4.57 -9.88 4.78
CA ARG A 67 -3.44 -10.33 3.93
C ARG A 67 -3.90 -11.00 2.64
N LYS A 68 -4.94 -11.85 2.68
CA LYS A 68 -5.52 -12.43 1.47
C LYS A 68 -6.11 -11.35 0.55
N LYS A 69 -6.80 -10.35 1.11
CA LYS A 69 -7.36 -9.23 0.34
C LYS A 69 -6.26 -8.40 -0.33
N ILE A 70 -5.19 -8.06 0.39
CA ILE A 70 -4.03 -7.34 -0.18
C ILE A 70 -3.33 -8.16 -1.25
N ASN A 71 -3.13 -9.47 -1.05
CA ASN A 71 -2.54 -10.33 -2.08
C ASN A 71 -3.42 -10.43 -3.34
N TYR A 72 -4.73 -10.46 -3.18
CA TYR A 72 -5.67 -10.41 -4.30
C TYR A 72 -5.52 -9.09 -5.09
N ILE A 73 -5.45 -7.95 -4.39
CA ILE A 73 -5.22 -6.64 -5.01
C ILE A 73 -3.89 -6.64 -5.79
N SER A 74 -2.80 -7.09 -5.16
CA SER A 74 -1.49 -7.15 -5.82
C SER A 74 -1.53 -7.98 -7.11
N LYS A 75 -2.18 -9.15 -7.08
CA LYS A 75 -2.34 -9.99 -8.28
C LYS A 75 -3.19 -9.32 -9.36
N ARG A 76 -4.31 -8.71 -8.98
CA ARG A 76 -5.22 -8.03 -9.91
C ARG A 76 -4.57 -6.83 -10.59
N LEU A 77 -3.65 -6.17 -9.90
CA LEU A 77 -2.86 -5.05 -10.42
C LEU A 77 -1.54 -5.50 -11.07
N ASN A 78 -1.31 -6.80 -11.26
CA ASN A 78 -0.05 -7.37 -11.77
C ASN A 78 1.21 -6.82 -11.07
N LEU A 79 1.11 -6.56 -9.77
CA LEU A 79 2.24 -6.13 -8.96
C LEU A 79 3.11 -7.34 -8.64
N CYS A 80 4.17 -7.51 -9.44
CA CYS A 80 5.22 -8.48 -9.20
C CYS A 80 6.35 -7.82 -8.40
N ASN A 81 7.02 -8.57 -7.52
CA ASN A 81 8.32 -8.14 -7.01
C ASN A 81 9.22 -7.93 -8.25
N VAL A 82 9.60 -6.68 -8.51
CA VAL A 82 10.64 -6.36 -9.48
C VAL A 82 11.98 -6.40 -8.74
#